data_AF-A0A1H2E9R3-F1
#
_entry.id   AF-A0A1H2E9R3-F1
#
_cell.length_a   1.000
_cell.length_b   1.000
_cell.length_c   1.000
_cell.angle_alpha   90.00
_cell.angle_beta   90.00
_cell.angle_gamma   90.00
#
_symmetry.space_group_name_H-M   'P 1'
#
loop_
_entity.id
_entity.type
_entity.pdbx_description
1 polymer ?
#
loop_
_entity_poly.entity_id
_entity_poly.type
_entity_poly.pdbx_seq_one_letter_code
_entity_poly.pdbx_strand_id
1 'polypeptide(L)'
;MDLNFFKKSKLTVIFLIVFSTISIPVFYHLLKVDKKLKVYNPADVNPSLVDVSLKHITKDHTISNFELTNQNGETITNKNYKDKIYVADFFFTRCTNICIAMAYNMSELQEYYKNDNDIMFLSHSVTPVIDSVSVLKTYAENKGVIDGKWNVTTGSKKHIYELARKSYFAVLEDGDGGENDFIHTEQFVLVDKERRLRGYYDGTEKKDMEKLKKDIALLKEEYTNK
;
A
#
# COMPACT_ATOMS: atom_id res chain seq x y z
N MET A 1 -6.48 -60.35 0.19
CA MET A 1 -5.81 -59.70 1.34
C MET A 1 -6.07 -60.54 2.56
N ASP A 2 -5.01 -61.09 3.15
CA ASP A 2 -5.10 -62.06 4.24
C ASP A 2 -5.37 -61.33 5.58
N LEU A 3 -6.58 -61.46 6.11
CA LEU A 3 -7.06 -60.76 7.33
C LEU A 3 -6.31 -61.18 8.60
N ASN A 4 -5.54 -62.28 8.55
CA ASN A 4 -4.79 -62.81 9.70
C ASN A 4 -3.47 -62.07 10.00
N PHE A 5 -2.94 -61.29 9.04
CA PHE A 5 -1.76 -60.44 9.27
C PHE A 5 -2.02 -59.36 10.33
N PHE A 6 -3.23 -58.79 10.33
CA PHE A 6 -3.62 -57.72 11.26
C PHE A 6 -3.87 -58.20 12.70
N LYS A 7 -4.10 -59.50 12.92
CA LYS A 7 -4.34 -60.04 14.28
C LYS A 7 -3.07 -60.13 15.12
N LYS A 8 -1.90 -60.41 14.52
CA LYS A 8 -0.60 -60.46 15.23
C LYS A 8 0.04 -59.07 15.43
N SER A 9 -0.34 -58.08 14.61
CA SER A 9 0.29 -56.75 14.58
C SER A 9 -0.62 -55.63 15.10
N LYS A 10 -1.67 -55.95 15.88
CA LYS A 10 -2.64 -54.96 16.38
C LYS A 10 -1.98 -53.77 17.08
N LEU A 11 -0.96 -54.04 17.91
CA LEU A 11 -0.24 -53.00 18.65
C LEU A 11 0.50 -52.04 17.71
N THR A 12 1.16 -52.58 16.68
CA THR A 12 1.88 -51.80 15.65
C THR A 12 0.92 -50.94 14.84
N VAL A 13 -0.25 -51.47 14.50
CA VAL A 13 -1.30 -50.73 13.76
C VAL A 13 -1.87 -49.60 14.61
N ILE A 14 -2.13 -49.86 15.90
CA ILE A 14 -2.56 -48.81 16.85
C ILE A 14 -1.49 -47.71 16.97
N PHE A 15 -0.22 -48.09 17.12
CA PHE A 15 0.90 -47.14 17.18
C PHE A 15 0.98 -46.27 15.92
N LEU A 16 0.90 -46.87 14.72
CA LEU A 16 0.92 -46.13 13.45
C LEU A 16 -0.26 -45.16 13.31
N ILE A 17 -1.46 -45.56 13.75
CA ILE A 17 -2.63 -44.69 13.74
C ILE A 17 -2.42 -43.52 14.69
N VAL A 18 -2.01 -43.78 15.94
CA VAL A 18 -1.76 -42.72 16.95
C VAL A 18 -0.65 -41.78 16.47
N PHE A 19 0.46 -42.33 15.98
CA PHE A 19 1.57 -41.56 15.43
C PHE A 19 1.12 -40.70 14.24
N SER A 20 0.33 -41.25 13.31
CA SER A 20 -0.23 -40.50 12.18
C SER A 20 -1.18 -39.37 12.63
N THR A 21 -2.07 -39.65 13.59
CA THR A 21 -3.00 -38.65 14.13
C THR A 21 -2.31 -37.50 14.88
N ILE A 22 -1.09 -37.70 15.39
CA ILE A 22 -0.31 -36.64 16.06
C ILE A 22 0.62 -35.93 15.05
N SER A 23 1.33 -36.69 14.23
CA SER A 23 2.29 -36.16 13.26
C SER A 23 1.62 -35.32 12.18
N ILE A 24 0.45 -35.71 11.68
CA ILE A 24 -0.26 -34.95 10.64
C ILE A 24 -0.61 -33.53 11.12
N PRO A 25 -1.30 -33.31 12.28
CA PRO A 25 -1.56 -31.97 12.79
C PRO A 25 -0.30 -31.16 13.09
N VAL A 26 0.72 -31.80 13.67
CA VAL A 26 2.01 -31.14 13.94
C VAL A 26 2.66 -30.70 12.63
N PHE A 27 2.64 -31.54 11.60
CA PHE A 27 3.19 -31.21 10.29
C PHE A 27 2.37 -30.13 9.58
N TYR A 28 1.03 -30.16 9.67
CA TYR A 28 0.19 -29.06 9.20
C TYR A 28 0.47 -27.74 9.92
N HIS A 29 0.74 -27.77 11.22
CA HIS A 29 1.12 -26.59 11.98
C HIS A 29 2.50 -26.07 11.59
N LEU A 30 3.48 -26.96 11.35
CA LEU A 30 4.82 -26.61 10.88
C LEU A 30 4.83 -26.09 9.43
N LEU A 31 3.89 -26.54 8.59
CA LEU A 31 3.74 -26.11 7.20
C LEU A 31 2.88 -24.85 7.02
N LYS A 32 2.25 -24.31 8.07
CA LYS A 32 1.58 -23.01 7.98
C LYS A 32 2.64 -21.93 7.76
N VAL A 33 2.91 -21.63 6.50
CA VAL A 33 3.67 -20.45 6.10
C VAL A 33 2.78 -19.25 6.38
N ASP A 34 3.20 -18.38 7.31
CA ASP A 34 2.57 -17.08 7.49
C ASP A 34 2.55 -16.36 6.15
N LYS A 35 1.35 -16.14 5.60
CA LYS A 35 1.20 -15.35 4.38
C LYS A 35 1.64 -13.93 4.72
N LYS A 36 2.80 -13.52 4.20
CA LYS A 36 3.30 -12.15 4.30
C LYS A 36 3.29 -11.52 2.92
N LEU A 37 2.79 -10.29 2.80
CA LEU A 37 2.88 -9.53 1.57
C LEU A 37 4.35 -9.23 1.27
N LYS A 38 4.67 -9.23 -0.03
CA LYS A 38 5.99 -8.82 -0.51
C LYS A 38 6.28 -7.37 -0.07
N VAL A 39 7.54 -7.11 0.27
CA VAL A 39 8.09 -5.75 0.38
C VAL A 39 8.73 -5.41 -0.96
N TYR A 40 8.30 -4.32 -1.59
CA TYR A 40 8.85 -3.86 -2.87
C TYR A 40 10.05 -2.94 -2.62
N ASN A 41 11.18 -3.27 -3.22
CA ASN A 41 12.38 -2.44 -3.28
C ASN A 41 12.56 -1.88 -4.70
N PRO A 42 13.44 -0.88 -4.92
CA PRO A 42 13.68 -0.32 -6.25
C PRO A 42 13.99 -1.40 -7.29
N ALA A 43 14.79 -2.41 -6.93
CA ALA A 43 15.11 -3.55 -7.81
C ALA A 43 13.92 -4.46 -8.17
N ASP A 44 12.83 -4.44 -7.39
CA ASP A 44 11.60 -5.20 -7.63
C ASP A 44 10.60 -4.46 -8.52
N VAL A 45 10.88 -3.20 -8.78
CA VAL A 45 10.05 -2.28 -9.56
C VAL A 45 10.71 -2.13 -10.94
N ASN A 46 9.93 -1.88 -12.00
CA ASN A 46 10.45 -1.82 -13.38
C ASN A 46 11.74 -0.96 -13.41
N PRO A 47 12.87 -1.41 -13.99
CA PRO A 47 14.11 -0.64 -14.00
C PRO A 47 14.00 0.76 -14.63
N SER A 48 12.96 1.00 -15.44
CA SER A 48 12.59 2.32 -15.96
C SER A 48 11.93 3.25 -14.92
N LEU A 49 11.43 2.71 -13.81
CA LEU A 49 10.84 3.44 -12.67
C LEU A 49 11.89 3.95 -11.66
N VAL A 50 13.15 3.57 -11.85
CA VAL A 50 14.19 3.77 -10.85
C VAL A 50 15.20 4.76 -11.38
N ASP A 51 15.24 5.94 -10.76
CA ASP A 51 16.28 6.93 -10.98
C ASP A 51 17.66 6.24 -10.93
N VAL A 52 18.57 6.64 -11.81
CA VAL A 52 19.91 6.03 -11.94
C VAL A 52 20.64 5.96 -10.60
N SER A 53 20.43 6.96 -9.73
CA SER A 53 20.98 7.01 -8.37
C SER A 53 20.42 5.94 -7.44
N LEU A 54 19.28 5.32 -7.72
CA LEU A 54 18.64 4.32 -6.86
C LEU A 54 18.77 2.89 -7.37
N LYS A 55 19.33 2.68 -8.58
CA LYS A 55 19.52 1.35 -9.16
C LYS A 55 20.45 0.44 -8.34
N HIS A 56 21.26 1.01 -7.45
CA HIS A 56 22.12 0.28 -6.52
C HIS A 56 21.41 -0.13 -5.20
N ILE A 57 20.23 0.44 -4.92
CA ILE A 57 19.44 0.12 -3.74
C ILE A 57 18.61 -1.12 -4.03
N THR A 58 19.06 -2.24 -3.50
CA THR A 58 18.46 -3.55 -3.74
C THR A 58 17.56 -4.03 -2.62
N LYS A 59 17.65 -3.41 -1.43
CA LYS A 59 16.93 -3.79 -0.20
C LYS A 59 16.65 -2.57 0.69
N ASP A 60 15.73 -2.75 1.63
CA ASP A 60 15.41 -1.84 2.75
C ASP A 60 14.94 -0.43 2.35
N HIS A 61 14.30 -0.32 1.19
CA HIS A 61 13.70 0.94 0.78
C HIS A 61 12.51 1.31 1.67
N THR A 62 12.48 2.58 2.06
CA THR A 62 11.38 3.16 2.84
C THR A 62 10.99 4.51 2.26
N ILE A 63 9.75 4.92 2.51
CA ILE A 63 9.28 6.23 2.08
C ILE A 63 10.15 7.32 2.71
N SER A 64 10.71 8.16 1.85
CA SER A 64 11.53 9.30 2.21
C SER A 64 10.76 10.25 3.13
N ASN A 65 11.52 11.06 3.87
CA ASN A 65 10.87 12.07 4.70
C ASN A 65 10.16 13.09 3.81
N PHE A 66 8.94 13.45 4.19
CA PHE A 66 8.16 14.47 3.51
C PHE A 66 7.64 15.51 4.49
N GLU A 67 7.46 16.73 3.97
CA GLU A 67 6.81 17.84 4.65
C GLU A 67 5.91 18.54 3.62
N LEU A 68 4.60 18.37 3.81
CA LEU A 68 3.55 18.82 2.90
C LEU A 68 2.52 19.64 3.66
N THR A 69 1.65 20.34 2.95
CA THR A 69 0.52 21.07 3.54
C THR A 69 -0.79 20.45 3.08
N ASN A 70 -1.69 20.12 4.01
CA ASN A 70 -3.00 19.54 3.67
C ASN A 70 -4.04 20.59 3.28
N GLN A 71 -5.25 20.12 2.96
CA GLN A 71 -6.41 20.93 2.60
C GLN A 71 -6.85 21.92 3.69
N ASN A 72 -6.43 21.71 4.94
CA ASN A 72 -6.75 22.57 6.08
C ASN A 72 -5.61 23.55 6.42
N GLY A 73 -4.52 23.54 5.64
CA GLY A 73 -3.34 24.38 5.89
C GLY A 73 -2.41 23.82 6.95
N GLU A 74 -2.60 22.56 7.37
CA GLU A 74 -1.78 21.91 8.39
C GLU A 74 -0.55 21.23 7.77
N THR A 75 0.57 21.27 8.47
CA THR A 75 1.79 20.56 8.06
C THR A 75 1.64 19.05 8.30
N ILE A 76 1.79 18.28 7.23
CA ILE A 76 1.73 16.82 7.23
C ILE A 76 3.12 16.25 6.94
N THR A 77 3.56 15.35 7.82
CA THR A 77 4.87 14.68 7.75
C THR A 77 4.70 13.18 7.97
N ASN A 78 5.77 12.39 7.83
CA ASN A 78 5.74 10.96 8.16
C ASN A 78 5.32 10.69 9.61
N LYS A 79 5.48 11.65 10.54
CA LYS A 79 5.05 11.49 11.95
C LYS A 79 3.53 11.35 12.06
N ASN A 80 2.77 12.01 11.20
CA ASN A 80 1.31 11.89 11.17
C ASN A 80 0.86 10.48 10.75
N TYR A 81 1.71 9.74 10.03
CA TYR A 81 1.47 8.38 9.56
C TYR A 81 2.22 7.32 10.38
N LYS A 82 2.78 7.69 11.53
CA LYS A 82 3.47 6.75 12.41
C LYS A 82 2.51 5.64 12.87
N ASP A 83 2.95 4.39 12.75
CA ASP A 83 2.19 3.19 13.13
C ASP A 83 0.88 3.01 12.32
N LYS A 84 0.78 3.67 11.15
CA LYS A 84 -0.36 3.58 10.23
C LYS A 84 0.01 2.80 8.98
N ILE A 85 -0.94 2.03 8.48
CA ILE A 85 -0.96 1.56 7.10
C ILE A 85 -1.66 2.64 6.29
N TYR A 86 -1.13 3.03 5.15
CA TYR A 86 -1.78 4.04 4.33
C TYR A 86 -1.70 3.75 2.84
N VAL A 87 -2.68 4.29 2.12
CA VAL A 87 -2.71 4.27 0.66
C VAL A 87 -2.38 5.67 0.16
N ALA A 88 -1.42 5.74 -0.75
CA ALA A 88 -0.97 6.98 -1.37
C ALA A 88 -1.30 7.02 -2.85
N ASP A 89 -1.61 8.21 -3.35
CA ASP A 89 -1.77 8.49 -4.78
C ASP A 89 -1.22 9.88 -5.15
N PHE A 90 -1.13 10.12 -6.46
CA PHE A 90 -0.69 11.37 -7.07
C PHE A 90 -1.79 11.84 -8.02
N PHE A 91 -2.25 13.09 -7.84
CA PHE A 91 -3.42 13.61 -8.53
C PHE A 91 -3.24 15.10 -8.83
N PHE A 92 -4.20 15.70 -9.54
CA PHE A 92 -4.32 17.15 -9.65
C PHE A 92 -5.79 17.54 -9.80
N THR A 93 -6.19 18.69 -9.25
CA THR A 93 -7.62 19.01 -9.09
C THR A 93 -8.36 19.25 -10.40
N ARG A 94 -7.65 19.67 -11.45
CA ARG A 94 -8.22 19.99 -12.78
C ARG A 94 -8.32 18.79 -13.72
N CYS A 95 -7.96 17.58 -13.27
CA CYS A 95 -8.04 16.40 -14.13
C CYS A 95 -9.49 16.03 -14.41
N THR A 96 -9.84 15.91 -15.69
CA THR A 96 -11.20 15.56 -16.14
C THR A 96 -11.33 14.11 -16.60
N ASN A 97 -10.33 13.27 -16.33
CA ASN A 97 -10.28 11.88 -16.80
C ASN A 97 -10.05 10.90 -15.63
N ILE A 98 -8.90 10.22 -15.58
CA ILE A 98 -8.61 9.13 -14.62
C ILE A 98 -8.81 9.51 -13.15
N CYS A 99 -8.48 10.76 -12.77
CA CYS A 99 -8.57 11.19 -11.37
C CYS A 99 -10.02 11.25 -10.86
N ILE A 100 -11.03 11.26 -11.74
CA ILE A 100 -12.44 11.17 -11.32
C ILE A 100 -12.70 9.80 -10.70
N ALA A 101 -12.27 8.73 -11.39
CA ALA A 101 -12.42 7.36 -10.91
C ALA A 101 -11.55 7.08 -9.68
N MET A 102 -10.30 7.56 -9.69
CA MET A 102 -9.40 7.44 -8.53
C MET A 102 -9.99 8.12 -7.29
N ALA A 103 -10.44 9.37 -7.41
CA ALA A 103 -11.04 10.09 -6.29
C ALA A 103 -12.28 9.36 -5.75
N TYR A 104 -13.13 8.84 -6.63
CA TYR A 104 -14.29 8.03 -6.23
C TYR A 104 -13.86 6.78 -5.45
N ASN A 105 -12.91 6.01 -5.98
CA ASN A 105 -12.43 4.79 -5.33
C ASN A 105 -11.70 5.08 -4.00
N MET A 106 -10.98 6.20 -3.91
CA MET A 106 -10.37 6.65 -2.65
C MET A 106 -11.44 7.00 -1.61
N SER A 107 -12.51 7.72 -1.99
CA SER A 107 -13.64 7.99 -1.11
C SER A 107 -14.33 6.70 -0.64
N GLU A 108 -14.51 5.71 -1.52
CA GLU A 108 -15.09 4.41 -1.16
C GLU A 108 -14.19 3.62 -0.19
N LEU A 109 -12.88 3.64 -0.39
CA LEU A 109 -11.92 3.04 0.55
C LEU A 109 -11.96 3.76 1.90
N GLN A 110 -11.99 5.09 1.89
CA GLN A 110 -12.11 5.89 3.10
C GLN A 110 -13.37 5.52 3.88
N GLU A 111 -14.52 5.45 3.20
CA GLU A 111 -15.79 5.10 3.82
C GLU A 111 -15.77 3.67 4.40
N TYR A 112 -15.20 2.71 3.67
CA TYR A 112 -15.04 1.34 4.15
C TYR A 112 -14.17 1.26 5.43
N TYR A 113 -13.09 2.04 5.48
CA TYR A 113 -12.15 2.04 6.61
C TYR A 113 -12.42 3.12 7.65
N LYS A 114 -13.52 3.87 7.59
CA LYS A 114 -13.74 5.07 8.42
C LYS A 114 -13.57 4.85 9.93
N ASN A 115 -13.95 3.68 10.43
CA ASN A 115 -13.85 3.30 11.85
C ASN A 115 -12.53 2.60 12.22
N ASP A 116 -11.64 2.39 11.26
CA ASP A 116 -10.38 1.68 11.44
C ASP A 116 -9.22 2.67 11.62
N ASN A 117 -8.88 2.98 12.87
CA ASN A 117 -7.87 4.00 13.17
C ASN A 117 -6.46 3.66 12.68
N ASP A 118 -6.19 2.42 12.24
CA ASP A 118 -4.87 2.02 11.74
C ASP A 118 -4.65 2.35 10.26
N ILE A 119 -5.72 2.68 9.53
CA ILE A 119 -5.67 2.95 8.09
C ILE A 119 -5.82 4.44 7.81
N MET A 120 -4.99 5.00 6.93
CA MET A 120 -5.08 6.39 6.47
C MET A 120 -4.89 6.51 4.97
N PHE A 121 -5.17 7.70 4.43
CA PHE A 121 -5.02 8.00 3.00
C PHE A 121 -4.22 9.29 2.80
N LEU A 122 -3.43 9.35 1.73
CA LEU A 122 -2.55 10.47 1.43
C LEU A 122 -2.50 10.75 -0.08
N SER A 123 -3.10 11.86 -0.51
CA SER A 123 -3.07 12.29 -1.90
C SER A 123 -2.10 13.45 -2.10
N HIS A 124 -1.26 13.36 -3.12
CA HIS A 124 -0.25 14.37 -3.45
C HIS A 124 -0.63 15.12 -4.72
N SER A 125 -0.83 16.44 -4.65
CA SER A 125 -1.06 17.25 -5.83
C SER A 125 0.21 17.41 -6.66
N VAL A 126 0.18 17.03 -7.93
CA VAL A 126 1.29 17.20 -8.87
C VAL A 126 1.31 18.57 -9.55
N THR A 127 0.32 19.43 -9.25
CA THR A 127 0.23 20.82 -9.75
C THR A 127 0.12 21.84 -8.60
N PRO A 128 1.11 21.92 -7.70
CA PRO A 128 1.01 22.76 -6.49
C PRO A 128 0.89 24.26 -6.74
N VAL A 129 1.29 24.74 -7.93
CA VAL A 129 1.12 26.15 -8.36
C VAL A 129 -0.36 26.52 -8.53
N ILE A 130 -1.19 25.55 -8.94
CA ILE A 130 -2.63 25.71 -9.16
C ILE A 130 -3.40 25.24 -7.92
N ASP A 131 -2.97 24.13 -7.35
CA ASP A 131 -3.62 23.45 -6.24
C ASP A 131 -3.15 24.06 -4.90
N SER A 132 -3.56 25.30 -4.69
CA SER A 132 -3.42 25.99 -3.41
C SER A 132 -4.28 25.33 -2.33
N VAL A 133 -4.01 25.63 -1.05
CA VAL A 133 -4.76 25.08 0.10
C VAL A 133 -6.27 25.29 -0.04
N SER A 134 -6.72 26.47 -0.48
CA SER A 134 -8.16 26.74 -0.67
C SER A 134 -8.77 25.91 -1.80
N VAL A 135 -8.05 25.72 -2.90
CA VAL A 135 -8.48 24.84 -4.00
C VAL A 135 -8.55 23.39 -3.55
N LEU A 136 -7.57 22.94 -2.77
CA LEU A 136 -7.57 21.61 -2.15
C LEU A 136 -8.72 21.44 -1.16
N LYS A 137 -9.07 22.48 -0.39
CA LYS A 137 -10.21 22.44 0.54
C LYS A 137 -11.52 22.25 -0.21
N THR A 138 -11.76 23.02 -1.27
CA THR A 138 -12.95 22.85 -2.11
C THR A 138 -12.97 21.48 -2.78
N TYR A 139 -11.83 20.99 -3.27
CA TYR A 139 -11.73 19.63 -3.80
C TYR A 139 -12.10 18.59 -2.74
N ALA A 140 -11.54 18.69 -1.54
CA ALA A 140 -11.75 17.77 -0.45
C ALA A 140 -13.23 17.72 0.00
N GLU A 141 -13.88 18.87 0.11
CA GLU A 141 -15.31 18.97 0.40
C GLU A 141 -16.16 18.28 -0.67
N ASN A 142 -15.87 18.55 -1.95
CA ASN A 142 -16.57 17.93 -3.07
C ASN A 142 -16.41 16.41 -3.15
N LYS A 143 -15.30 15.86 -2.62
CA LYS A 143 -15.02 14.43 -2.60
C LYS A 143 -15.40 13.73 -1.29
N GLY A 144 -15.92 14.48 -0.31
CA GLY A 144 -16.28 13.92 1.00
C GLY A 144 -15.07 13.42 1.79
N VAL A 145 -13.94 14.12 1.68
CA VAL A 145 -12.75 13.85 2.49
C VAL A 145 -13.10 13.98 3.97
N ILE A 146 -12.76 12.96 4.76
CA ILE A 146 -12.90 12.97 6.21
C ILE A 146 -11.56 13.43 6.80
N ASP A 147 -11.58 14.61 7.44
CA ASP A 147 -10.41 15.15 8.12
C ASP A 147 -9.87 14.17 9.16
N GLY A 148 -8.54 14.01 9.22
CA GLY A 148 -7.88 13.01 10.06
C GLY A 148 -7.85 11.59 9.49
N LYS A 149 -8.62 11.30 8.43
CA LYS A 149 -8.59 10.00 7.73
C LYS A 149 -7.85 10.09 6.40
N TRP A 150 -8.12 11.14 5.63
CA TRP A 150 -7.53 11.37 4.33
C TRP A 150 -6.96 12.79 4.25
N ASN A 151 -5.66 12.89 4.00
CA ASN A 151 -5.01 14.17 3.71
C ASN A 151 -4.87 14.34 2.20
N VAL A 152 -5.36 15.48 1.71
CA VAL A 152 -5.15 15.95 0.34
C VAL A 152 -4.11 17.06 0.41
N THR A 153 -2.95 16.85 -0.20
CA THR A 153 -1.75 17.64 0.10
C THR A 153 -1.15 18.35 -1.11
N THR A 154 -0.50 19.48 -0.84
CA THR A 154 0.31 20.28 -1.76
C THR A 154 1.68 20.58 -1.14
N GLY A 155 2.59 21.18 -1.90
CA GLY A 155 3.95 21.47 -1.46
C GLY A 155 4.88 21.88 -2.61
N SER A 156 6.19 21.78 -2.41
CA SER A 156 7.17 22.05 -3.47
C SER A 156 7.01 21.04 -4.61
N LYS A 157 6.87 21.51 -5.86
CA LYS A 157 6.76 20.65 -7.06
C LYS A 157 7.92 19.66 -7.12
N LYS A 158 9.16 20.14 -6.94
CA LYS A 158 10.36 19.30 -6.92
C LYS A 158 10.26 18.20 -5.87
N HIS A 159 9.85 18.53 -4.66
CA HIS A 159 9.74 17.57 -3.57
C HIS A 159 8.68 16.49 -3.86
N ILE A 160 7.51 16.88 -4.37
CA ILE A 160 6.44 15.93 -4.73
C ILE A 160 6.88 14.99 -5.86
N TYR A 161 7.61 15.52 -6.86
CA TYR A 161 8.07 14.72 -8.00
C TYR A 161 9.20 13.78 -7.59
N GLU A 162 10.10 14.21 -6.70
CA GLU A 162 11.07 13.34 -6.05
C GLU A 162 10.37 12.23 -5.25
N LEU A 163 9.35 12.54 -4.46
CA LEU A 163 8.57 11.51 -3.76
C LEU A 163 7.97 10.51 -4.76
N ALA A 164 7.30 10.99 -5.80
CA ALA A 164 6.64 10.14 -6.78
C ALA A 164 7.61 9.15 -7.46
N ARG A 165 8.76 9.63 -7.94
CA ARG A 165 9.72 8.83 -8.72
C ARG A 165 10.74 8.06 -7.88
N LYS A 166 11.22 8.66 -6.79
CA LYS A 166 12.35 8.13 -6.00
C LYS A 166 11.91 7.38 -4.75
N SER A 167 10.69 7.64 -4.28
CA SER A 167 10.21 7.11 -3.02
C SER A 167 9.01 6.18 -3.18
N TYR A 168 8.00 6.58 -3.94
CA TYR A 168 6.80 5.79 -4.16
C TYR A 168 6.89 4.91 -5.41
N PHE A 169 7.81 5.21 -6.33
CA PHE A 169 7.91 4.60 -7.67
C PHE A 169 6.57 4.53 -8.40
N ALA A 170 5.78 5.59 -8.26
CA ALA A 170 4.40 5.67 -8.75
C ALA A 170 4.30 6.08 -10.23
N VAL A 171 5.42 6.38 -10.90
CA VAL A 171 5.45 7.04 -12.22
C VAL A 171 6.52 6.42 -13.11
N LEU A 172 6.12 5.93 -14.29
CA LEU A 172 6.97 5.26 -15.31
C LEU A 172 7.90 6.20 -16.07
N GLU A 173 7.59 7.48 -16.12
CA GLU A 173 8.32 8.47 -16.91
C GLU A 173 9.39 9.18 -16.07
N ASP A 174 10.61 9.20 -16.60
CA ASP A 174 11.74 9.97 -16.05
C ASP A 174 11.47 11.48 -16.15
N GLY A 175 11.94 12.24 -15.16
CA GLY A 175 11.84 13.71 -15.13
C GLY A 175 12.38 14.30 -13.84
N ASP A 176 12.69 15.61 -13.83
CA ASP A 176 13.33 16.32 -12.73
C ASP A 176 12.40 17.26 -11.94
N GLY A 177 11.13 17.35 -12.33
CA GLY A 177 10.14 18.28 -11.78
C GLY A 177 10.19 19.69 -12.37
N GLY A 178 10.90 19.90 -13.49
CA GLY A 178 10.96 21.17 -14.22
C GLY A 178 9.63 21.65 -14.79
N GLU A 179 9.58 22.83 -15.42
CA GLU A 179 8.33 23.48 -15.83
C GLU A 179 7.46 22.64 -16.78
N ASN A 180 8.09 21.91 -17.71
CA ASN A 180 7.42 21.05 -18.70
C ASN A 180 7.20 19.62 -18.21
N ASP A 181 7.66 19.28 -17.01
CA ASP A 181 7.54 17.94 -16.45
C ASP A 181 6.17 17.78 -15.78
N PHE A 182 5.50 16.67 -16.07
CA PHE A 182 4.16 16.37 -15.58
C PHE A 182 4.02 14.90 -15.23
N ILE A 183 3.47 14.62 -14.05
CA ILE A 183 3.19 13.25 -13.61
C ILE A 183 1.76 12.88 -13.98
N HIS A 184 1.62 11.80 -14.74
CA HIS A 184 0.35 11.14 -14.98
C HIS A 184 0.44 9.68 -14.51
N THR A 185 -0.40 9.30 -13.56
CA THR A 185 -0.45 7.93 -13.04
C THR A 185 -1.81 7.62 -12.44
N GLU A 186 -2.26 6.40 -12.69
CA GLU A 186 -3.43 5.78 -12.09
C GLU A 186 -3.10 5.02 -10.79
N GLN A 187 -1.84 5.00 -10.35
CA GLN A 187 -1.39 4.09 -9.31
C GLN A 187 -1.79 4.52 -7.88
N PHE A 188 -2.43 3.60 -7.17
CA PHE A 188 -2.50 3.58 -5.71
C PHE A 188 -1.37 2.73 -5.14
N VAL A 189 -0.70 3.27 -4.13
CA VAL A 189 0.47 2.63 -3.50
C VAL A 189 0.14 2.31 -2.05
N LEU A 190 0.22 1.02 -1.68
CA LEU A 190 0.05 0.58 -0.29
C LEU A 190 1.36 0.67 0.48
N VAL A 191 1.34 1.38 1.60
CA VAL A 191 2.50 1.59 2.48
C VAL A 191 2.19 1.06 3.88
N ASP A 192 3.13 0.35 4.49
CA ASP A 192 2.99 -0.22 5.82
C ASP A 192 3.51 0.67 6.98
N LYS A 193 3.39 0.17 8.22
CA LYS A 193 3.75 0.90 9.45
C LYS A 193 5.25 1.25 9.54
N GLU A 194 6.10 0.53 8.82
CA GLU A 194 7.55 0.74 8.73
C GLU A 194 7.92 1.62 7.52
N ARG A 195 6.92 2.21 6.84
CA ARG A 195 7.07 3.02 5.62
C ARG A 195 7.56 2.22 4.42
N ARG A 196 7.24 0.94 4.32
CA ARG A 196 7.64 0.09 3.20
C ARG A 196 6.51 -0.07 2.20
N LEU A 197 6.87 -0.21 0.94
CA LEU A 197 5.94 -0.44 -0.17
C LEU A 197 5.46 -1.89 -0.15
N ARG A 198 4.15 -2.11 -0.11
CA ARG A 198 3.53 -3.45 -0.03
C ARG A 198 2.65 -3.80 -1.22
N GLY A 199 2.38 -2.85 -2.12
CA GLY A 199 1.66 -3.13 -3.35
C GLY A 199 1.39 -1.89 -4.19
N TYR A 200 1.11 -2.14 -5.47
CA TYR A 200 0.65 -1.18 -6.46
C TYR A 200 -0.66 -1.69 -7.04
N TYR A 201 -1.59 -0.78 -7.26
CA TYR A 201 -2.94 -1.07 -7.69
C TYR A 201 -3.37 0.00 -8.67
N ASP A 202 -4.08 -0.39 -9.73
CA ASP A 202 -4.74 0.59 -10.59
C ASP A 202 -5.92 1.21 -9.83
N GLY A 203 -5.79 2.48 -9.46
CA GLY A 203 -6.77 3.26 -8.71
C GLY A 203 -8.06 3.54 -9.47
N THR A 204 -8.13 3.24 -10.77
CA THR A 204 -9.34 3.34 -11.58
C THR A 204 -10.14 2.03 -11.60
N GLU A 205 -9.50 0.90 -11.28
CA GLU A 205 -10.07 -0.43 -11.46
C GLU A 205 -10.65 -1.02 -10.16
N LYS A 206 -11.94 -1.37 -10.19
CA LYS A 206 -12.64 -1.95 -9.02
C LYS A 206 -12.02 -3.26 -8.54
N LYS A 207 -11.54 -4.10 -9.47
CA LYS A 207 -10.90 -5.38 -9.15
C LYS A 207 -9.66 -5.16 -8.27
N ASP A 208 -8.90 -4.11 -8.57
CA ASP A 208 -7.69 -3.77 -7.84
C ASP A 208 -8.00 -3.15 -6.48
N MET A 209 -9.11 -2.42 -6.34
CA MET A 209 -9.60 -1.98 -5.02
C MET A 209 -9.99 -3.14 -4.11
N GLU A 210 -10.63 -4.18 -4.64
CA GLU A 210 -10.94 -5.39 -3.88
C GLU A 210 -9.70 -6.19 -3.49
N LYS A 211 -8.67 -6.19 -4.36
CA LYS A 211 -7.37 -6.78 -4.04
C LYS A 211 -6.66 -5.97 -2.94
N LEU A 212 -6.64 -4.64 -3.06
CA LEU A 212 -6.07 -3.74 -2.07
C LEU A 212 -6.70 -3.94 -0.69
N LYS A 213 -8.02 -4.07 -0.59
CA LYS A 213 -8.70 -4.37 0.69
C LYS A 213 -8.23 -5.68 1.32
N LYS A 214 -8.06 -6.73 0.51
CA LYS A 214 -7.55 -8.03 0.96
C LYS A 214 -6.10 -7.94 1.43
N ASP A 215 -5.27 -7.21 0.69
CA ASP A 215 -3.87 -7.01 1.04
C ASP A 215 -3.74 -6.17 2.33
N ILE A 216 -4.56 -5.13 2.52
CA ILE A 216 -4.64 -4.40 3.80
C ILE A 216 -5.01 -5.34 4.94
N ALA A 217 -6.01 -6.22 4.76
CA ALA A 217 -6.41 -7.17 5.80
C ALA A 217 -5.27 -8.13 6.16
N LEU A 218 -4.57 -8.67 5.17
CA LEU A 218 -3.40 -9.53 5.38
C LEU A 218 -2.29 -8.77 6.11
N LEU A 219 -2.04 -7.53 5.72
CA LEU A 219 -1.04 -6.67 6.34
C LEU A 219 -1.36 -6.40 7.82
N LYS A 220 -2.63 -6.18 8.16
CA LYS A 220 -3.07 -6.04 9.56
C LYS A 220 -2.85 -7.31 10.37
N GLU A 221 -3.12 -8.48 9.80
CA GLU A 221 -2.84 -9.77 10.45
C GLU A 221 -1.34 -9.92 10.74
N GLU A 222 -0.46 -9.52 9.82
CA GLU A 222 0.99 -9.57 10.04
C GLU A 222 1.46 -8.76 11.26
N TYR A 223 0.83 -7.60 11.53
CA TYR A 223 1.16 -6.78 12.71
C TYR A 223 0.48 -7.25 13.99
N THR A 224 -0.60 -8.01 13.89
CA THR A 224 -1.28 -8.59 15.05
C THR A 224 -0.55 -9.84 15.54
N ASN A 225 0.11 -10.57 14.63
CA ASN A 225 0.82 -11.81 14.89
C ASN A 225 2.33 -11.62 15.14
N LYS A 226 2.83 -10.38 15.10
CA LYS A 226 4.21 -10.01 15.47
C LYS A 226 4.33 -9.78 16.96
#